data_AF-A0A7C7R2R1-F1
#
_entry.id   AF-A0A7C7R2R1-F1
#
_cell.length_a   1.000
_cell.length_b   1.000
_cell.length_c   1.000
_cell.angle_alpha   90.00
_cell.angle_beta   90.00
_cell.angle_gamma   90.00
#
_symmetry.space_group_name_H-M   'P 1'
#
loop_
_entity.id
_entity.type
_entity.pdbx_description
1 polymer ?
#
loop_
_entity_poly.entity_id
_entity_poly.type
_entity_poly.pdbx_seq_one_letter_code
_entity_poly.pdbx_strand_id
1 'polypeptide(L)'
;MSMFGDDHYRWRETYFVLIESRRRPKLRDVEEALKQLDPHFCLQNAAADDAGRFESITVLAPDDYAALDICYTEGEEVAEHRDELMKELLTASSRGVDRARLEKIRRCDARLDVLHFEQIPDAEEEEDSEEMLDPSALLIVLNGLAKLTHGVAVDPQSGTLL
;
A
#
# COMPACT_ATOMS: atom_id res chain seq x y z
N MET A 1 8.05 7.90 14.05
CA MET A 1 6.82 8.74 14.02
C MET A 1 6.18 8.54 12.66
N SER A 2 4.85 8.44 12.57
CA SER A 2 4.15 8.34 11.28
C SER A 2 4.27 9.65 10.49
N MET A 3 4.23 9.57 9.17
CA MET A 3 4.34 10.72 8.25
C MET A 3 3.22 11.75 8.40
N PHE A 4 2.11 11.39 9.05
CA PHE A 4 1.04 12.34 9.39
C PHE A 4 1.47 13.51 10.30
N GLY A 5 2.63 13.43 10.94
CA GLY A 5 3.17 14.50 11.80
C GLY A 5 4.29 15.32 11.16
N ASP A 6 4.63 15.09 9.89
CA ASP A 6 5.68 15.81 9.18
C ASP A 6 5.07 16.92 8.31
N ASP A 7 5.39 18.18 8.63
CA ASP A 7 4.86 19.35 7.92
C ASP A 7 5.36 19.45 6.47
N HIS A 8 6.39 18.67 6.10
CA HIS A 8 6.88 18.59 4.72
C HIS A 8 6.11 17.59 3.86
N TYR A 9 5.16 16.82 4.41
CA TYR A 9 4.42 15.81 3.68
C TYR A 9 2.91 16.02 3.76
N ARG A 10 2.23 15.85 2.62
CA ARG A 10 0.77 15.90 2.52
C ARG A 10 0.24 14.52 2.15
N TRP A 11 -0.67 14.00 2.97
CA TRP A 11 -1.43 12.79 2.62
C TRP A 11 -2.23 13.01 1.33
N ARG A 12 -2.17 12.04 0.41
CA ARG A 12 -2.89 12.07 -0.86
C ARG A 12 -3.95 10.99 -0.95
N GLU A 13 -3.54 9.74 -0.76
CA GLU A 13 -4.39 8.58 -1.05
C GLU A 13 -3.95 7.37 -0.23
N THR A 14 -4.81 6.36 -0.17
CA THR A 14 -4.53 5.11 0.54
C THR A 14 -4.95 3.94 -0.33
N TYR A 15 -4.04 3.00 -0.55
CA TYR A 15 -4.28 1.74 -1.27
C TYR A 15 -4.17 0.57 -0.32
N PHE A 16 -4.75 -0.56 -0.73
CA PHE A 16 -4.71 -1.78 0.05
C PHE A 16 -4.06 -2.91 -0.71
N VAL A 17 -3.33 -3.75 0.01
CA VAL A 17 -2.97 -5.10 -0.47
C VAL A 17 -3.68 -6.11 0.41
N LEU A 18 -4.76 -6.71 -0.10
CA LEU A 18 -5.51 -7.76 0.59
C LEU A 18 -4.71 -9.05 0.60
N ILE A 19 -4.55 -9.66 1.78
CA ILE A 19 -3.77 -10.88 1.97
C ILE A 19 -4.47 -11.88 2.89
N GLU A 20 -4.04 -13.13 2.82
CA GLU A 20 -4.33 -14.09 3.88
C GLU A 20 -3.35 -13.82 5.03
N SER A 21 -3.81 -13.68 6.26
CA SER A 21 -3.05 -13.43 7.50
C SER A 21 -1.89 -14.41 7.69
N ARG A 22 -2.10 -15.68 7.30
CA ARG A 22 -1.06 -16.72 7.26
C ARG A 22 0.11 -16.44 6.32
N ARG A 23 -0.04 -15.48 5.40
CA ARG A 23 0.99 -15.01 4.45
C ARG A 23 1.63 -13.69 4.90
N ARG A 24 1.34 -13.22 6.12
CA ARG A 24 2.02 -12.06 6.72
C ARG A 24 3.54 -12.30 6.72
N PRO A 25 4.33 -11.49 5.98
CA PRO A 25 5.76 -11.71 5.82
C PRO A 25 6.53 -11.33 7.10
N LYS A 26 7.80 -11.74 7.20
CA LYS A 26 8.70 -11.16 8.21
C LYS A 26 9.09 -9.76 7.80
N LEU A 27 9.37 -8.90 8.77
CA LEU A 27 9.82 -7.53 8.50
C LEU A 27 11.06 -7.52 7.58
N ARG A 28 12.02 -8.42 7.83
CA ARG A 28 13.24 -8.53 7.03
C ARG A 28 12.96 -8.84 5.56
N ASP A 29 11.96 -9.69 5.28
CA ASP A 29 11.58 -10.04 3.91
C ASP A 29 10.96 -8.83 3.20
N VAL A 30 10.20 -8.00 3.93
CA VAL A 30 9.62 -6.75 3.41
C VAL A 30 10.73 -5.73 3.11
N GLU A 31 11.66 -5.52 4.04
CA GLU A 31 12.79 -4.61 3.83
C GLU A 31 13.65 -5.00 2.64
N GLU A 32 13.93 -6.30 2.49
CA GLU A 32 14.70 -6.81 1.36
C GLU A 32 13.94 -6.65 0.05
N ALA A 33 12.63 -6.98 0.03
CA ALA A 33 11.80 -6.79 -1.15
C ALA A 33 11.76 -5.31 -1.57
N LEU A 34 11.53 -4.38 -0.65
CA LEU A 34 11.47 -2.94 -0.94
C LEU A 34 12.80 -2.41 -1.51
N LYS A 35 13.93 -2.80 -0.93
CA LYS A 35 15.26 -2.43 -1.45
C LYS A 35 15.58 -3.04 -2.81
N GLN A 36 15.02 -4.20 -3.12
CA GLN A 36 15.16 -4.82 -4.44
C GLN A 36 14.32 -4.13 -5.52
N LEU A 37 13.19 -3.51 -5.13
CA LEU A 37 12.36 -2.73 -6.05
C LEU A 37 13.08 -1.45 -6.48
N ASP A 38 13.61 -0.72 -5.49
CA ASP A 38 14.41 0.48 -5.71
C ASP A 38 15.51 0.60 -4.64
N PRO A 39 16.79 0.63 -5.02
CA PRO A 39 17.89 0.78 -4.08
C PRO A 39 17.98 2.18 -3.42
N HIS A 40 17.31 3.21 -3.98
CA HIS A 40 17.26 4.56 -3.42
C HIS A 40 16.19 4.73 -2.34
N PHE A 41 15.28 3.76 -2.18
CA PHE A 41 14.30 3.79 -1.10
C PHE A 41 14.97 3.84 0.28
N CYS A 42 14.59 4.84 1.06
CA CYS A 42 15.05 5.01 2.42
C CYS A 42 13.97 4.49 3.38
N LEU A 43 14.26 3.36 4.04
CA LEU A 43 13.33 2.71 4.95
C LEU A 43 13.49 3.23 6.38
N GLN A 44 12.39 3.62 7.02
CA GLN A 44 12.35 4.16 8.38
C GLN A 44 11.19 3.59 9.19
N ASN A 45 11.20 3.82 10.51
CA ASN A 45 10.12 3.44 11.43
C ASN A 45 9.65 1.97 11.32
N ALA A 46 10.55 1.07 10.93
CA ALA A 46 10.26 -0.35 10.75
C ALA A 46 9.86 -0.99 12.09
N ALA A 47 8.71 -1.66 12.11
CA ALA A 47 8.17 -2.34 13.27
C ALA A 47 7.75 -3.78 12.94
N ALA A 48 7.87 -4.64 13.94
CA ALA A 48 7.50 -6.03 13.86
C ALA A 48 6.90 -6.50 15.18
N ASP A 49 6.02 -7.51 15.11
CA ASP A 49 5.47 -8.15 16.29
C ASP A 49 6.52 -8.98 17.05
N ASP A 50 6.15 -9.55 18.19
CA ASP A 50 7.02 -10.40 19.02
C ASP A 50 7.60 -11.62 18.26
N ALA A 51 6.94 -12.04 17.17
CA ALA A 51 7.40 -13.13 16.32
C ALA A 51 8.25 -12.64 15.13
N GLY A 52 8.50 -11.33 15.00
CA GLY A 52 9.24 -10.70 13.91
C GLY A 52 8.44 -10.56 12.61
N ARG A 53 7.11 -10.70 12.65
CA ARG A 53 6.25 -10.47 11.49
C ARG A 53 6.00 -8.98 11.30
N PHE A 54 5.90 -8.56 10.04
CA PHE A 54 5.78 -7.16 9.65
C PHE A 54 4.57 -6.47 10.32
N GLU A 55 4.77 -5.33 10.98
CA GLU A 55 3.70 -4.47 11.52
C GLU A 55 3.57 -3.18 10.73
N SER A 56 4.67 -2.44 10.57
CA SER A 56 4.68 -1.23 9.79
C SER A 56 6.09 -0.88 9.30
N ILE A 57 6.15 -0.03 8.28
CA ILE A 57 7.38 0.61 7.80
C ILE A 57 7.03 1.88 7.05
N THR A 58 7.92 2.86 7.12
CA THR A 58 7.87 4.04 6.27
C THR A 58 8.90 3.91 5.15
N VAL A 59 8.48 4.16 3.91
CA VAL A 59 9.35 4.19 2.72
C VAL A 59 9.42 5.63 2.23
N LEU A 60 10.62 6.20 2.22
CA LEU A 60 10.87 7.47 1.56
C LEU A 60 11.38 7.19 0.15
N ALA A 61 10.76 7.85 -0.84
CA ALA A 61 11.14 7.83 -2.25
C ALA A 61 11.48 9.26 -2.68
N PRO A 62 12.71 9.74 -2.38
CA PRO A 62 13.09 11.13 -2.65
C PRO A 62 13.10 11.46 -4.14
N ASP A 63 13.44 10.50 -4.99
CA ASP A 63 13.46 10.66 -6.45
C ASP A 63 12.05 10.91 -7.03
N ASP A 64 11.01 10.44 -6.32
CA ASP A 64 9.61 10.57 -6.70
C ASP A 64 8.88 11.64 -5.85
N TYR A 65 9.61 12.38 -5.00
CA TYR A 65 9.04 13.35 -4.05
C TYR A 65 7.91 12.75 -3.20
N ALA A 66 8.02 11.47 -2.83
CA ALA A 66 6.95 10.71 -2.19
C ALA A 66 7.42 10.00 -0.92
N ALA A 67 6.47 9.73 -0.04
CA ALA A 67 6.63 8.86 1.11
C ALA A 67 5.43 7.91 1.22
N LEU A 68 5.69 6.68 1.67
CA LEU A 68 4.67 5.67 1.88
C LEU A 68 4.73 5.17 3.33
N ASP A 69 3.64 5.28 4.07
CA ASP A 69 3.49 4.55 5.34
C ASP A 69 2.72 3.26 5.05
N ILE A 70 3.35 2.12 5.35
CA ILE A 70 2.76 0.80 5.14
C ILE A 70 2.46 0.17 6.50
N CYS A 71 1.23 -0.26 6.73
CA CYS A 71 0.78 -0.84 7.99
C CYS A 71 0.03 -2.15 7.76
N TYR A 72 0.24 -3.14 8.63
CA TYR A 72 -0.52 -4.37 8.65
C TYR A 72 -1.78 -4.22 9.52
N THR A 73 -2.93 -4.56 8.95
CA THR A 73 -4.23 -4.52 9.62
C THR A 73 -4.92 -5.88 9.46
N GLU A 74 -5.46 -6.42 10.54
CA GLU A 74 -6.26 -7.65 10.55
C GLU A 74 -7.47 -7.49 11.47
N GLY A 75 -8.48 -8.35 11.29
CA GLY A 75 -9.66 -8.39 12.15
C GLY A 75 -10.96 -8.06 11.41
N GLU A 76 -11.97 -7.68 12.19
CA GLU A 76 -13.35 -7.50 11.71
C GLU A 76 -13.47 -6.43 10.62
N GLU A 77 -12.75 -5.31 10.77
CA GLU A 77 -12.72 -4.23 9.77
C GLU A 77 -12.30 -4.73 8.38
N VAL A 78 -11.31 -5.61 8.30
CA VAL A 78 -10.84 -6.15 7.01
C VAL A 78 -11.88 -7.10 6.42
N ALA A 79 -12.57 -7.88 7.25
CA ALA A 79 -13.61 -8.79 6.79
C ALA A 79 -14.82 -8.02 6.24
N GLU A 80 -15.24 -6.95 6.90
CA GLU A 80 -16.32 -6.07 6.44
C GLU A 80 -15.96 -5.41 5.12
N HIS A 81 -14.77 -4.79 5.03
CA HIS A 81 -14.31 -4.14 3.81
C HIS A 81 -14.18 -5.11 2.63
N ARG A 82 -13.66 -6.32 2.87
CA ARG A 82 -13.60 -7.38 1.84
C ARG A 82 -14.99 -7.71 1.32
N ASP A 83 -15.97 -7.86 2.20
CA ASP A 83 -17.33 -8.25 1.82
C ASP A 83 -18.03 -7.13 1.04
N GLU A 84 -17.76 -5.87 1.36
CA GLU A 84 -18.20 -4.70 0.58
C GLU A 84 -17.56 -4.67 -0.80
N LEU A 85 -16.23 -4.76 -0.88
CA LEU A 85 -15.49 -4.81 -2.15
C LEU A 85 -15.99 -5.94 -3.04
N MET A 86 -16.23 -7.13 -2.47
CA MET A 86 -16.77 -8.27 -3.22
C MET A 86 -18.17 -7.98 -3.79
N LYS A 87 -19.05 -7.28 -3.05
CA LYS A 87 -20.37 -6.88 -3.55
C LYS A 87 -20.25 -5.88 -4.69
N GLU A 88 -19.36 -4.90 -4.56
CA GLU A 88 -19.11 -3.89 -5.60
C GLU A 88 -18.57 -4.52 -6.87
N LEU A 89 -17.54 -5.37 -6.76
CA LEU A 89 -16.96 -6.08 -7.89
C LEU A 89 -17.98 -6.97 -8.60
N LEU A 90 -18.83 -7.70 -7.84
CA LEU A 90 -19.89 -8.53 -8.42
C LEU A 90 -20.98 -7.68 -9.12
N THR A 91 -21.25 -6.47 -8.63
CA THR A 91 -22.28 -5.57 -9.18
C THR A 91 -21.77 -4.84 -10.43
N ALA A 92 -20.51 -4.38 -10.41
CA ALA A 92 -19.84 -3.76 -11.55
C ALA A 92 -19.58 -4.75 -12.69
N SER A 93 -19.53 -6.05 -12.38
CA SER A 93 -19.29 -7.14 -13.33
C SER A 93 -20.48 -7.45 -14.24
N SER A 94 -20.68 -6.65 -15.28
CA SER A 94 -21.49 -7.07 -16.44
C SER A 94 -20.68 -7.81 -17.52
N ARG A 95 -19.34 -7.80 -17.49
CA ARG A 95 -18.46 -8.63 -18.35
C ARG A 95 -17.08 -8.87 -17.73
N GLY A 96 -16.83 -10.09 -17.25
CA GLY A 96 -15.47 -10.65 -17.27
C GLY A 96 -14.54 -10.42 -16.07
N VAL A 97 -15.04 -10.18 -14.85
CA VAL A 97 -14.14 -10.23 -13.68
C VAL A 97 -13.54 -11.63 -13.52
N ASP A 98 -12.23 -11.65 -13.33
CA ASP A 98 -11.43 -12.85 -13.15
C ASP A 98 -11.88 -13.60 -11.88
N ARG A 99 -12.58 -14.73 -12.08
CA ARG A 99 -13.05 -15.60 -11.00
C ARG A 99 -11.91 -16.04 -10.08
N ALA A 100 -10.69 -16.19 -10.59
CA ALA A 100 -9.54 -16.55 -9.77
C ALA A 100 -9.16 -15.43 -8.79
N ARG A 101 -9.21 -14.16 -9.22
CA ARG A 101 -8.99 -13.00 -8.35
C ARG A 101 -10.10 -12.86 -7.30
N LEU A 102 -11.37 -13.05 -7.67
CA LEU A 102 -12.49 -13.03 -6.70
C LEU A 102 -12.36 -14.11 -5.62
N GLU A 103 -12.04 -15.34 -6.01
CA GLU A 103 -11.81 -16.43 -5.05
C GLU A 103 -10.61 -16.16 -4.15
N LYS A 104 -9.61 -15.43 -4.66
CA LYS A 104 -8.45 -15.00 -3.87
C LYS A 104 -8.83 -13.95 -2.83
N ILE A 105 -9.53 -12.88 -3.24
CA ILE A 105 -10.04 -11.82 -2.35
C ILE A 105 -10.90 -12.42 -1.24
N ARG A 106 -11.78 -13.38 -1.58
CA ARG A 106 -12.66 -14.05 -0.62
C ARG A 106 -11.93 -14.76 0.52
N ARG A 107 -10.68 -15.17 0.30
CA ARG A 107 -9.85 -15.85 1.31
C ARG A 107 -9.03 -14.89 2.17
N CYS A 108 -8.91 -13.64 1.76
CA CYS A 108 -8.17 -12.65 2.51
C CYS A 108 -8.92 -12.29 3.81
N ASP A 109 -8.15 -12.15 4.88
CA ASP A 109 -8.58 -11.83 6.26
C ASP A 109 -7.65 -10.79 6.92
N ALA A 110 -6.67 -10.29 6.17
CA ALA A 110 -5.78 -9.20 6.55
C ALA A 110 -5.49 -8.28 5.35
N ARG A 111 -4.98 -7.09 5.60
CA ARG A 111 -4.56 -6.15 4.56
C ARG A 111 -3.29 -5.39 4.96
N LEU A 112 -2.56 -4.93 3.95
CA LEU A 112 -1.54 -3.91 4.10
C LEU A 112 -2.14 -2.58 3.64
N ASP A 113 -2.22 -1.62 4.54
CA ASP A 113 -2.60 -0.25 4.26
C ASP A 113 -1.37 0.50 3.76
N VAL A 114 -1.41 1.01 2.53
CA VAL A 114 -0.32 1.76 1.91
C VAL A 114 -0.79 3.20 1.74
N LEU A 115 -0.37 4.06 2.66
CA LEU A 115 -0.72 5.46 2.68
C LEU A 115 0.32 6.24 1.89
N HIS A 116 -0.12 6.94 0.85
CA HIS A 116 0.71 7.74 -0.01
C HIS A 116 0.71 9.19 0.45
N PHE A 117 1.92 9.72 0.64
CA PHE A 117 2.20 11.12 0.95
C PHE A 117 3.10 11.70 -0.11
N GLU A 118 2.84 12.95 -0.46
CA GLU A 118 3.71 13.74 -1.32
C GLU A 118 4.46 14.77 -0.51
N GLN A 119 5.68 15.06 -0.92
CA GLN A 119 6.46 16.16 -0.37
C GLN A 119 5.85 17.49 -0.82
N ILE A 120 5.67 18.41 0.12
CA ILE A 120 5.24 19.77 -0.15
C ILE A 120 6.50 20.54 -0.61
N PRO A 121 6.52 21.09 -1.83
CA PRO A 121 7.63 21.93 -2.27
C PRO A 121 7.73 23.19 -1.39
N ASP A 122 8.95 23.67 -1.17
CA ASP A 122 9.16 24.93 -0.45
C ASP A 122 8.57 26.09 -1.26
N ALA A 123 8.07 27.13 -0.58
CA ALA A 123 7.36 28.26 -1.19
C ALA A 123 8.16 29.05 -2.27
N GLU A 124 9.47 28.80 -2.38
CA GLU A 124 10.34 29.38 -3.42
C GLU A 124 10.35 28.55 -4.72
N GLU A 125 9.85 27.31 -4.70
CA GLU A 125 9.78 26.37 -5.83
C GLU A 125 8.35 26.28 -6.42
N GLU A 126 7.37 26.97 -5.83
CA GLU A 126 5.94 26.96 -6.22
C GLU A 126 5.67 27.46 -7.65
N GLU A 127 6.54 28.29 -8.24
CA GLU A 127 6.32 28.87 -9.57
C GLU A 127 6.54 27.87 -10.73
N ASP A 128 7.21 26.74 -10.50
CA ASP A 128 7.47 25.67 -11.50
C ASP A 128 6.88 24.30 -11.10
N SER A 129 6.29 24.18 -9.90
CA SER A 129 5.83 22.90 -9.32
C SER A 129 4.34 22.61 -9.56
N GLU A 130 3.82 22.88 -10.76
CA GLU A 130 2.48 22.39 -11.16
C GLU A 130 2.48 20.85 -11.21
N GLU A 131 2.15 20.23 -10.07
CA GLU A 131 1.45 18.95 -9.92
C GLU A 131 1.91 17.81 -10.84
N MET A 132 3.16 17.38 -10.77
CA MET A 132 3.52 16.03 -11.21
C MET A 132 3.50 15.09 -10.01
N LEU A 133 2.30 14.63 -9.66
CA LEU A 133 2.13 13.43 -8.84
C LEU A 133 2.79 12.29 -9.62
N ASP A 134 3.91 11.79 -9.12
CA ASP A 134 4.55 10.60 -9.67
C ASP A 134 4.10 9.37 -8.86
N PRO A 135 3.14 8.58 -9.37
CA PRO A 135 2.65 7.41 -8.67
C PRO A 135 3.61 6.21 -8.79
N SER A 136 4.80 6.39 -9.37
CA SER A 136 5.74 5.30 -9.66
C SER A 136 6.13 4.52 -8.40
N ALA A 137 6.62 5.19 -7.35
CA ALA A 137 6.93 4.55 -6.07
C ALA A 137 5.73 3.76 -5.52
N LEU A 138 4.55 4.37 -5.48
CA LEU A 138 3.33 3.74 -4.99
C LEU A 138 3.00 2.46 -5.77
N LEU A 139 2.95 2.54 -7.10
CA LEU A 139 2.60 1.41 -7.96
C LEU A 139 3.63 0.28 -7.90
N ILE A 140 4.92 0.62 -7.83
CA ILE A 140 5.99 -0.38 -7.72
C ILE A 140 5.91 -1.09 -6.37
N VAL A 141 5.70 -0.34 -5.28
CA VAL A 141 5.55 -0.89 -3.93
C VAL A 141 4.32 -1.77 -3.81
N LEU A 142 3.15 -1.33 -4.30
CA LEU A 142 1.93 -2.14 -4.31
C LEU A 142 2.14 -3.47 -5.04
N ASN A 143 2.77 -3.42 -6.22
CA ASN A 143 3.09 -4.63 -6.98
C ASN A 143 4.07 -5.54 -6.25
N GLY A 144 5.10 -4.97 -5.61
CA GLY A 144 6.08 -5.71 -4.82
C GLY A 144 5.45 -6.42 -3.63
N LEU A 145 4.64 -5.70 -2.85
CA LEU A 145 3.92 -6.25 -1.69
C LEU A 145 2.93 -7.34 -2.12
N ALA A 146 2.15 -7.11 -3.17
CA ALA A 146 1.21 -8.09 -3.70
C ALA A 146 1.91 -9.37 -4.17
N LYS A 147 3.10 -9.26 -4.79
CA LYS A 147 3.91 -10.41 -5.17
C LYS A 147 4.45 -11.16 -3.95
N LEU A 148 5.07 -10.44 -3.02
CA LEU A 148 5.69 -11.01 -1.80
C LEU A 148 4.67 -11.79 -0.95
N THR A 149 3.50 -11.21 -0.77
CA THR A 149 2.44 -11.76 0.08
C THR A 149 1.49 -12.69 -0.67
N HIS A 150 1.66 -12.83 -1.99
CA HIS A 150 0.64 -13.36 -2.88
C HIS A 150 -0.73 -12.70 -2.62
N GLY A 151 -0.76 -11.39 -2.40
CA GLY A 151 -1.95 -10.60 -2.17
C GLY A 151 -2.66 -10.11 -3.44
N VAL A 152 -3.64 -9.24 -3.26
CA VAL A 152 -4.32 -8.50 -4.32
C VAL A 152 -4.25 -7.02 -3.98
N ALA A 153 -3.65 -6.23 -4.87
CA ALA A 153 -3.64 -4.78 -4.73
C ALA A 153 -4.99 -4.19 -5.17
N VAL A 154 -5.49 -3.25 -4.39
CA VAL A 154 -6.82 -2.65 -4.53
C VAL A 154 -6.69 -1.14 -4.35
N ASP A 155 -7.30 -0.40 -5.27
CA ASP A 155 -7.66 1.00 -5.08
C ASP A 155 -9.05 1.07 -4.46
N PRO A 156 -9.19 1.45 -3.18
CA PRO A 156 -10.48 1.53 -2.53
C PRO A 156 -11.35 2.69 -3.01
N GLN A 157 -10.78 3.72 -3.63
CA GLN A 157 -11.56 4.87 -4.10
C GLN A 157 -12.31 4.54 -5.39
N SER A 158 -11.68 3.78 -6.29
CA SER A 158 -12.31 3.33 -7.53
C SER A 158 -12.93 1.94 -7.44
N GLY A 159 -12.63 1.17 -6.39
CA GLY A 159 -13.01 -0.24 -6.28
C GLY A 159 -12.27 -1.12 -7.29
N THR A 160 -11.13 -0.67 -7.82
CA THR A 160 -10.39 -1.33 -8.89
C THR A 160 -9.32 -2.26 -8.34
N LEU A 161 -9.15 -3.41 -8.99
CA LEU A 161 -8.04 -4.33 -8.72
C LEU A 161 -6.87 -4.00 -9.65
N LEU A 162 -5.68 -3.82 -9.08
CA LEU A 162 -4.46 -3.51 -9.81
C LEU A 162 -3.73 -4.78 -10.33
#